data_AF-A0A131YS16-F1
#
_entry.id   AF-A0A131YS16-F1
#
_cell.length_a   1.000
_cell.length_b   1.000
_cell.length_c   1.000
_cell.angle_alpha   90.00
_cell.angle_beta   90.00
_cell.angle_gamma   90.00
#
_symmetry.space_group_name_H-M   'P 1'
#
loop_
_entity.id
_entity.type
_entity.pdbx_description
1 polymer ?
#
loop_
_entity_poly.entity_id
_entity_poly.type
_entity_poly.pdbx_seq_one_letter_code
_entity_poly.pdbx_strand_id
1 'polypeptide(L)'
;MGCSKCPLKFCAVRWLENSSSICRALEILLHLIVFVLQCKEKGTKRPTCSSYKVIEEAVSDELLSAKLAFALSIAEELEPFLCEFQIDKLTVPFLSAALEGILRSLVSRILKKKVLDCANTPSTLTRIDFDIPENAINVAAFDVGFSTKTELRKSKKLSQLAILDFKKKAVCYLQKLVHRKWWKDHHLSAN
;
A
#
# COMPACT_ATOMS: atom_id res chain seq x y z
N MET A 1 -1.80 -8.89 -30.30
CA MET A 1 -2.10 -8.82 -28.86
C MET A 1 -2.39 -7.37 -28.51
N GLY A 2 -3.63 -7.05 -28.12
CA GLY A 2 -4.02 -5.74 -27.61
C GLY A 2 -4.72 -5.91 -26.27
N CYS A 3 -4.55 -4.96 -25.35
CA CYS A 3 -5.35 -4.90 -24.14
C CYS A 3 -6.60 -4.05 -24.42
N SER A 4 -7.80 -4.57 -24.18
CA SER A 4 -9.04 -3.79 -24.29
C SER A 4 -9.29 -2.92 -23.05
N LYS A 5 -8.51 -3.09 -21.98
CA LYS A 5 -8.64 -2.33 -20.74
C LYS A 5 -7.68 -1.15 -20.72
N CYS A 6 -8.24 0.05 -20.60
CA CYS A 6 -7.45 1.29 -20.42
C CYS A 6 -7.18 1.56 -18.93
N PRO A 7 -6.13 2.35 -18.61
CA PRO A 7 -5.96 2.91 -17.27
C PRO A 7 -7.21 3.66 -16.81
N LEU A 8 -7.53 3.56 -15.51
CA LEU A 8 -8.57 4.39 -14.90
C LEU A 8 -8.01 5.77 -14.54
N LYS A 9 -8.91 6.76 -14.44
CA LYS A 9 -8.55 8.07 -13.91
C LYS A 9 -8.21 7.92 -12.43
N PHE A 10 -6.98 8.28 -12.07
CA PHE A 10 -6.55 8.32 -10.68
C PHE A 10 -6.73 9.72 -10.09
N CYS A 11 -7.21 9.81 -8.86
CA CYS A 11 -7.40 11.06 -8.14
C CYS A 11 -6.77 10.97 -6.74
N ALA A 12 -5.61 11.62 -6.55
CA ALA A 12 -4.83 11.52 -5.31
C ALA A 12 -5.59 11.98 -4.06
N VAL A 13 -6.55 12.90 -4.21
CA VAL A 13 -7.36 13.42 -3.10
C VAL A 13 -8.61 12.57 -2.81
N ARG A 14 -9.02 11.69 -3.73
CA ARG A 14 -10.24 10.88 -3.60
C ARG A 14 -9.89 9.42 -3.37
N TRP A 15 -9.70 9.10 -2.09
CA TRP A 15 -9.20 7.79 -1.68
C TRP A 15 -10.16 6.63 -1.98
N LEU A 16 -11.46 6.92 -2.13
CA LEU A 16 -12.49 5.94 -2.46
C LEU A 16 -12.21 5.19 -3.78
N GLU A 17 -11.53 5.83 -4.73
CA GLU A 17 -11.27 5.25 -6.05
C GLU A 17 -9.88 4.57 -6.15
N ASN A 18 -9.13 4.51 -5.04
CA ASN A 18 -7.77 4.00 -5.05
C ASN A 18 -7.71 2.49 -5.30
N SER A 19 -8.57 1.69 -4.67
CA SER A 19 -8.59 0.23 -4.81
C SER A 19 -8.83 -0.18 -6.27
N SER A 20 -9.87 0.36 -6.91
CA SER A 20 -10.20 0.09 -8.32
C SER A 20 -9.09 0.54 -9.28
N SER A 21 -8.46 1.68 -9.01
CA SER A 21 -7.32 2.19 -9.79
C SER A 21 -6.09 1.27 -9.69
N ILE A 22 -5.75 0.83 -8.48
CA ILE A 22 -4.62 -0.08 -8.23
C ILE A 22 -4.91 -1.46 -8.84
N CYS A 23 -6.12 -1.96 -8.68
CA CYS A 23 -6.57 -3.21 -9.28
C CYS A 23 -6.43 -3.15 -10.82
N ARG A 24 -6.92 -2.08 -11.47
CA ARG A 24 -6.72 -1.88 -12.91
C ARG A 24 -5.24 -1.83 -13.28
N ALA A 25 -4.41 -1.16 -12.48
CA ALA A 25 -2.97 -1.09 -12.73
C ALA A 25 -2.32 -2.49 -12.74
N LEU A 26 -2.71 -3.36 -11.80
CA LEU A 26 -2.27 -4.77 -11.77
C LEU A 26 -2.73 -5.55 -13.00
N GLU A 27 -3.96 -5.35 -13.47
CA GLU A 27 -4.50 -6.03 -14.65
C GLU A 27 -3.73 -5.67 -15.93
N ILE A 28 -3.36 -4.40 -16.11
CA ILE A 28 -2.70 -3.92 -17.33
C ILE A 28 -1.18 -4.02 -17.27
N LEU A 29 -0.59 -4.32 -16.12
CA LEU A 29 0.85 -4.26 -15.90
C LEU A 29 1.65 -5.13 -16.89
N LEU A 30 1.19 -6.36 -17.14
CA LEU A 30 1.85 -7.25 -18.12
C LEU A 30 1.82 -6.67 -19.53
N HIS A 31 0.72 -6.02 -19.92
CA HIS A 31 0.61 -5.37 -21.22
C HIS A 31 1.53 -4.15 -21.32
N LEU A 32 1.71 -3.39 -20.24
CA LEU A 32 2.66 -2.27 -20.17
C LEU A 32 4.10 -2.76 -20.30
N ILE A 33 4.46 -3.87 -19.63
CA ILE A 33 5.79 -4.48 -19.76
C ILE A 33 6.06 -4.88 -21.22
N VAL A 34 5.11 -5.60 -21.85
CA VAL A 34 5.24 -6.01 -23.26
C VAL A 34 5.35 -4.79 -24.19
N PHE A 35 4.56 -3.74 -23.95
CA PHE A 35 4.62 -2.50 -24.72
C PHE A 35 6.00 -1.84 -24.62
N VAL A 36 6.55 -1.68 -23.41
CA VAL A 36 7.88 -1.09 -23.21
C VAL A 36 8.97 -1.93 -23.86
N LEU A 37 8.90 -3.26 -23.76
CA LEU A 37 9.85 -4.17 -24.42
C LEU A 37 9.81 -4.01 -25.96
N GLN A 38 8.63 -3.98 -26.56
CA GLN A 38 8.47 -3.78 -28.00
C GLN A 38 9.00 -2.42 -28.47
N CYS A 39 8.80 -1.37 -27.67
CA CYS A 39 9.39 -0.05 -27.96
C CYS A 39 10.91 -0.04 -27.90
N LYS A 40 11.54 -0.91 -27.10
CA LYS A 40 13.00 -1.05 -27.01
C LYS A 40 13.58 -1.87 -28.16
N GLU A 41 12.92 -2.97 -28.55
CA GLU A 41 13.41 -3.91 -29.57
C GLU A 41 13.24 -3.41 -31.00
N LYS A 42 12.11 -2.75 -31.33
CA LYS A 42 11.74 -2.51 -32.73
C LYS A 42 12.40 -1.30 -33.40
N GLY A 43 13.19 -0.49 -32.69
CA GLY A 43 13.85 0.70 -33.25
C GLY A 43 12.91 1.76 -33.84
N THR A 44 11.60 1.53 -33.86
CA THR A 44 10.59 2.54 -34.21
C THR A 44 10.55 3.60 -33.13
N LYS A 45 10.34 4.87 -33.53
CA LYS A 45 10.37 6.08 -32.69
C LYS A 45 9.88 5.82 -31.26
N ARG A 46 10.82 5.50 -30.36
CA ARG A 46 10.56 5.31 -28.93
C ARG A 46 9.87 6.58 -28.44
N PRO A 47 8.70 6.48 -27.77
CA PRO A 47 8.05 7.66 -27.25
C PRO A 47 9.00 8.41 -26.30
N THR A 48 9.16 9.72 -26.51
CA THR A 48 10.05 10.56 -25.69
C THR A 48 9.30 11.38 -24.65
N CYS A 49 7.96 11.26 -24.62
CA CYS A 49 7.10 11.98 -23.70
C CYS A 49 7.33 11.58 -22.24
N SER A 50 7.00 12.49 -21.32
CA SER A 50 7.14 12.29 -19.88
C SER A 50 6.36 11.07 -19.37
N SER A 51 5.14 10.86 -19.87
CA SER A 51 4.30 9.72 -19.46
C SER A 51 4.93 8.37 -19.79
N TYR A 52 5.58 8.24 -20.95
CA TYR A 52 6.28 7.01 -21.32
C TYR A 52 7.48 6.74 -20.40
N LYS A 53 8.28 7.77 -20.09
CA LYS A 53 9.44 7.62 -19.18
C LYS A 53 9.01 7.13 -17.80
N VAL A 54 7.90 7.65 -17.26
CA VAL A 54 7.33 7.20 -15.99
C VAL A 54 6.93 5.73 -16.04
N ILE A 55 6.27 5.30 -17.13
CA ILE A 55 5.87 3.89 -17.30
C ILE A 55 7.10 3.01 -17.41
N GLU A 56 8.09 3.42 -18.21
CA GLU A 56 9.33 2.67 -18.41
C GLU A 56 10.11 2.47 -17.10
N GLU A 57 10.24 3.52 -16.28
CA GLU A 57 10.85 3.44 -14.96
C GLU A 57 10.05 2.53 -14.04
N ALA A 58 8.73 2.68 -14.01
CA ALA A 58 7.85 1.88 -13.16
C ALA A 58 7.91 0.39 -13.51
N VAL A 59 7.83 0.01 -14.78
CA VAL A 59 7.89 -1.41 -15.19
C VAL A 59 9.28 -2.03 -15.03
N SER A 60 10.31 -1.21 -14.84
CA SER A 60 11.67 -1.69 -14.54
C SER A 60 11.82 -2.09 -13.06
N ASP A 61 10.89 -1.70 -12.19
CA ASP A 61 10.86 -2.11 -10.79
C ASP A 61 10.24 -3.52 -10.65
N GLU A 62 11.09 -4.51 -10.38
CA GLU A 62 10.70 -5.91 -10.19
C GLU A 62 9.74 -6.13 -9.01
N LEU A 63 9.63 -5.16 -8.09
CA LEU A 63 8.73 -5.19 -6.94
C LEU A 63 7.44 -4.41 -7.17
N LEU A 64 7.23 -3.79 -8.33
CA LEU A 64 6.06 -2.93 -8.58
C LEU A 64 4.74 -3.67 -8.34
N SER A 65 4.59 -4.89 -8.88
CA SER A 65 3.37 -5.70 -8.69
C SER A 65 3.11 -6.00 -7.22
N ALA A 66 4.15 -6.34 -6.45
CA ALA A 66 4.05 -6.58 -5.02
C ALA A 66 3.70 -5.29 -4.23
N LYS A 67 4.29 -4.15 -4.60
CA LYS A 67 3.94 -2.85 -4.01
C LYS A 67 2.48 -2.48 -4.26
N LEU A 68 2.00 -2.67 -5.49
CA LEU A 68 0.60 -2.44 -5.85
C LEU A 68 -0.34 -3.38 -5.10
N ALA A 69 -0.02 -4.69 -5.03
CA ALA A 69 -0.84 -5.65 -4.28
C ALA A 69 -0.89 -5.34 -2.77
N PHE A 70 0.22 -4.89 -2.19
CA PHE A 70 0.25 -4.49 -0.78
C PHE A 70 -0.56 -3.21 -0.54
N ALA A 71 -0.40 -2.20 -1.40
CA ALA A 71 -1.18 -0.96 -1.34
C ALA A 71 -2.68 -1.23 -1.54
N LEU A 72 -3.04 -2.14 -2.44
CA LEU A 72 -4.42 -2.58 -2.66
C LEU A 72 -5.01 -3.17 -1.37
N SER A 73 -4.27 -4.03 -0.67
CA SER A 73 -4.76 -4.63 0.59
C SER A 73 -5.11 -3.58 1.65
N ILE A 74 -4.39 -2.46 1.68
CA ILE A 74 -4.65 -1.36 2.61
C ILE A 74 -5.83 -0.51 2.11
N ALA A 75 -5.90 -0.25 0.81
CA ALA A 75 -7.01 0.49 0.21
C ALA A 75 -8.35 -0.23 0.42
N GLU A 76 -8.39 -1.55 0.18
CA GLU A 76 -9.58 -2.40 0.39
C GLU A 76 -10.01 -2.46 1.87
N GLU A 77 -9.06 -2.30 2.81
CA GLU A 77 -9.34 -2.24 4.24
C GLU A 77 -9.94 -0.89 4.65
N LEU A 78 -9.53 0.21 4.01
CA LEU A 78 -10.01 1.56 4.29
C LEU A 78 -11.32 1.91 3.56
N GLU A 79 -11.54 1.36 2.37
CA GLU A 79 -12.63 1.74 1.48
C GLU A 79 -14.03 1.56 2.08
N PRO A 80 -14.38 0.44 2.76
CA PRO A 80 -15.71 0.27 3.35
C PRO A 80 -16.06 1.37 4.36
N PHE A 81 -15.08 1.76 5.18
CA PHE A 81 -15.22 2.88 6.11
C PHE A 81 -15.39 4.21 5.38
N LEU A 82 -14.57 4.48 4.37
CA LEU A 82 -14.72 5.72 3.60
C LEU A 82 -16.11 5.78 2.94
N CYS A 83 -16.59 4.68 2.36
CA CYS A 83 -17.94 4.57 1.82
C CYS A 83 -19.02 4.85 2.87
N GLU A 84 -18.90 4.29 4.07
CA GLU A 84 -19.89 4.44 5.14
C GLU A 84 -19.95 5.86 5.73
N PHE A 85 -18.82 6.56 5.78
CA PHE A 85 -18.72 7.87 6.43
C PHE A 85 -18.64 9.07 5.45
N GLN A 86 -18.69 8.82 4.14
CA GLN A 86 -18.76 9.85 3.09
C GLN A 86 -20.15 9.99 2.44
N ILE A 87 -21.18 9.38 3.03
CA ILE A 87 -22.58 9.50 2.58
C ILE A 87 -23.35 10.50 3.44
N ASP A 88 -24.41 11.09 2.88
CA ASP A 88 -25.31 12.03 3.55
C ASP A 88 -26.29 11.30 4.49
N LYS A 89 -25.75 10.63 5.51
CA LYS A 89 -26.51 9.94 6.56
C LYS A 89 -25.87 10.18 7.93
N LEU A 90 -26.67 10.11 8.99
CA LEU A 90 -26.19 10.26 10.37
C LEU A 90 -25.44 9.01 10.84
N THR A 91 -24.21 8.81 10.34
CA THR A 91 -23.32 7.71 10.77
C THR A 91 -22.33 8.15 11.87
N VAL A 92 -22.23 9.46 12.13
CA VAL A 92 -21.31 10.07 13.11
C VAL A 92 -21.26 9.37 14.48
N PRO A 93 -22.37 8.92 15.10
CA PRO A 93 -22.32 8.22 16.39
C PRO A 93 -21.45 6.95 16.38
N PHE A 94 -21.27 6.32 15.21
CA PHE A 94 -20.48 5.08 15.04
C PHE A 94 -19.05 5.33 14.57
N LEU A 95 -18.68 6.59 14.29
CA LEU A 95 -17.39 6.97 13.70
C LEU A 95 -16.20 6.50 14.55
N SER A 96 -16.29 6.69 15.87
CA SER A 96 -15.20 6.31 16.79
C SER A 96 -14.96 4.80 16.81
N ALA A 97 -16.03 4.01 16.87
CA ALA A 97 -15.96 2.55 16.89
C ALA A 97 -15.43 2.00 15.54
N ALA A 98 -15.90 2.54 14.42
CA ALA A 98 -15.43 2.14 13.10
C ALA A 98 -13.95 2.51 12.86
N LEU A 99 -13.53 3.70 13.28
CA LEU A 99 -12.12 4.11 13.25
C LEU A 99 -11.25 3.22 14.13
N GLU A 100 -11.72 2.87 15.34
CA GLU A 100 -11.00 1.95 16.21
C GLU A 100 -10.83 0.58 15.55
N GLY A 101 -11.86 0.06 14.89
CA GLY A 101 -11.81 -1.21 14.16
C GLY A 101 -10.72 -1.24 13.10
N ILE A 102 -10.66 -0.21 12.25
CA ILE A 102 -9.63 -0.08 11.22
C ILE A 102 -8.25 0.06 11.83
N LEU A 103 -8.11 0.93 12.84
CA LEU A 103 -6.83 1.16 13.49
C LEU A 103 -6.31 -0.14 14.10
N ARG A 104 -7.16 -0.90 14.81
CA ARG A 104 -6.80 -2.22 15.36
C ARG A 104 -6.40 -3.20 14.27
N SER A 105 -7.16 -3.25 13.17
CA SER A 105 -6.86 -4.14 12.06
C SER A 105 -5.50 -3.83 11.43
N LEU A 106 -5.22 -2.57 11.09
CA LEU A 106 -3.92 -2.15 10.53
C LEU A 106 -2.76 -2.37 11.50
N VAL A 107 -2.94 -2.01 12.78
CA VAL A 107 -1.90 -2.14 13.81
C VAL A 107 -1.63 -3.62 14.16
N SER A 108 -2.64 -4.49 14.07
CA SER A 108 -2.48 -5.93 14.29
C SER A 108 -1.48 -6.58 13.32
N ARG A 109 -1.30 -5.98 12.14
CA ARG A 109 -0.34 -6.45 11.14
C ARG A 109 1.11 -6.19 11.55
N ILE A 110 1.36 -5.29 12.50
CA ILE A 110 2.72 -4.84 12.89
C ILE A 110 3.03 -5.01 14.38
N LEU A 111 2.03 -5.20 15.25
CA LEU A 111 2.24 -5.46 16.68
C LEU A 111 2.22 -6.94 17.03
N LYS A 112 2.96 -7.30 18.08
CA LYS A 112 2.80 -8.62 18.69
C LYS A 112 1.41 -8.73 19.31
N LYS A 113 0.76 -9.88 19.14
CA LYS A 113 -0.58 -10.16 19.67
C LYS A 113 -0.74 -9.78 21.15
N LYS A 114 0.22 -10.18 22.00
CA LYS A 114 0.26 -9.83 23.43
C LYS A 114 0.19 -8.32 23.71
N VAL A 115 0.80 -7.48 22.88
CA VAL A 115 0.80 -6.02 23.04
C VAL A 115 -0.55 -5.45 22.60
N LEU A 116 -1.11 -5.98 21.51
CA LEU A 116 -2.44 -5.61 21.02
C LEU A 116 -3.55 -5.96 22.03
N ASP A 117 -3.48 -7.15 22.62
CA ASP A 117 -4.44 -7.65 23.61
C ASP A 117 -4.39 -6.86 24.93
N CYS A 118 -3.24 -6.26 25.28
CA CYS A 118 -3.13 -5.34 26.42
C CYS A 118 -3.68 -3.94 26.13
N ALA A 119 -3.80 -3.55 24.86
CA ALA A 119 -4.28 -2.22 24.44
C ALA A 119 -5.81 -2.18 24.35
N ASN A 120 -6.46 -2.12 25.52
CA ASN A 120 -7.92 -2.21 25.64
C ASN A 120 -8.68 -0.93 25.26
N THR A 121 -7.97 0.17 25.00
CA THR A 121 -8.59 1.46 24.66
C THR A 121 -7.93 2.09 23.42
N PRO A 122 -8.67 2.89 22.62
CA PRO A 122 -8.09 3.65 21.50
C PRO A 122 -6.90 4.53 21.91
N SER A 123 -6.97 5.13 23.10
CA SER A 123 -5.91 6.00 23.62
C SER A 123 -4.64 5.22 23.95
N THR A 124 -4.75 3.99 24.48
CA THR A 124 -3.60 3.11 24.67
C THR A 124 -3.00 2.65 23.34
N LEU A 125 -3.84 2.30 22.36
CA LEU A 125 -3.40 1.82 21.04
C LEU A 125 -2.58 2.86 20.28
N THR A 126 -3.00 4.13 20.32
CA THR A 126 -2.32 5.25 19.63
C THR A 126 -1.00 5.67 20.27
N ARG A 127 -0.74 5.27 21.53
CA ARG A 127 0.46 5.62 22.29
C ARG A 127 1.57 4.56 22.24
N ILE A 128 1.30 3.41 21.63
CA ILE A 128 2.30 2.34 21.51
C ILE A 128 3.45 2.84 20.66
N ASP A 129 4.65 2.73 21.21
CA ASP A 129 5.87 3.05 20.48
C ASP A 129 6.30 1.85 19.65
N PHE A 130 6.41 2.06 18.34
CA PHE A 130 6.83 1.05 17.38
C PHE A 130 8.36 0.90 17.30
N ASP A 131 9.11 1.86 17.85
CA ASP A 131 10.57 1.83 17.90
C ASP A 131 11.07 0.82 18.96
N ILE A 132 10.19 0.41 19.89
CA ILE A 132 10.44 -0.59 20.92
C ILE A 132 10.30 -2.01 20.31
N PRO A 133 11.39 -2.79 20.19
CA PRO A 133 11.36 -4.13 19.57
C PRO A 133 10.45 -5.13 20.28
N GLU A 134 10.17 -4.91 21.57
CA GLU A 134 9.25 -5.72 22.37
C GLU A 134 7.81 -5.58 21.88
N ASN A 135 7.43 -4.42 21.33
CA ASN A 135 6.08 -4.10 20.88
C ASN A 135 5.81 -4.60 19.45
N ALA A 136 6.74 -4.32 18.53
CA ALA A 136 6.58 -4.62 17.11
C ALA A 136 7.00 -6.05 16.77
N ILE A 137 6.36 -6.64 15.76
CA ILE A 137 6.79 -7.94 15.21
C ILE A 137 8.16 -7.84 14.53
N ASN A 138 8.86 -8.97 14.45
CA ASN A 138 10.09 -9.03 13.67
C ASN A 138 9.76 -8.86 12.18
N VAL A 139 10.48 -7.95 11.49
CA VAL A 139 10.30 -7.67 10.06
C VAL A 139 10.43 -8.93 9.20
N ALA A 140 11.30 -9.88 9.55
CA ALA A 140 11.43 -11.14 8.82
C ALA A 140 10.14 -11.99 8.92
N ALA A 141 9.46 -11.95 10.07
CA ALA A 141 8.21 -12.64 10.34
C ALA A 141 6.96 -11.88 9.84
N PHE A 142 7.09 -10.63 9.41
CA PHE A 142 5.96 -9.84 8.92
C PHE A 142 5.25 -10.52 7.75
N ASP A 143 3.93 -10.61 7.87
CA ASP A 143 3.05 -11.12 6.83
C ASP A 143 2.53 -9.98 5.95
N VAL A 144 2.98 -9.97 4.70
CA VAL A 144 2.58 -8.98 3.69
C VAL A 144 1.20 -9.27 3.06
N GLY A 145 0.55 -10.37 3.45
CA GLY A 145 -0.73 -10.83 2.91
C GLY A 145 -0.59 -11.78 1.72
N PHE A 146 -1.66 -12.54 1.43
CA PHE A 146 -1.66 -13.58 0.40
C PHE A 146 -1.42 -13.03 -1.01
N SER A 147 -2.13 -11.97 -1.40
CA SER A 147 -2.00 -11.36 -2.73
C SER A 147 -0.57 -10.86 -2.98
N THR A 148 0.01 -10.14 -2.02
CA THR A 148 1.40 -9.67 -2.09
C THR A 148 2.41 -10.81 -2.17
N LYS A 149 2.23 -11.87 -1.36
CA LYS A 149 3.10 -13.07 -1.43
C LYS A 149 3.04 -13.72 -2.82
N THR A 150 1.86 -13.77 -3.43
CA THR A 150 1.67 -14.32 -4.77
C THR A 150 2.42 -13.49 -5.81
N GLU A 151 2.34 -12.16 -5.76
CA GLU A 151 3.11 -11.29 -6.66
C GLU A 151 4.63 -11.40 -6.46
N LEU A 152 5.10 -11.46 -5.20
CA LEU A 152 6.53 -11.65 -4.90
C LEU A 152 7.07 -12.99 -5.45
N ARG A 153 6.25 -14.05 -5.47
CA ARG A 153 6.63 -15.36 -6.02
C ARG A 153 6.71 -15.39 -7.55
N LYS A 154 6.04 -14.47 -8.25
CA LYS A 154 6.10 -14.39 -9.72
C LYS A 154 7.46 -13.90 -10.21
N SER A 155 8.14 -13.07 -9.44
CA SER A 155 9.50 -12.61 -9.77
C SER A 155 10.54 -13.69 -9.45
N LYS A 156 10.94 -14.44 -10.49
CA LYS A 156 11.85 -15.60 -10.40
C LYS A 156 13.27 -15.29 -9.87
N LYS A 157 13.65 -14.03 -9.68
CA LYS A 157 15.03 -13.60 -9.37
C LYS A 157 15.17 -12.74 -8.11
N LEU A 158 14.12 -12.59 -7.29
CA LEU A 158 14.23 -11.74 -6.10
C LEU A 158 15.16 -12.36 -5.05
N SER A 159 16.19 -11.60 -4.66
CA SER A 159 17.07 -11.97 -3.56
C SER A 159 16.32 -11.93 -2.23
N GLN A 160 16.75 -12.76 -1.26
CA GLN A 160 16.20 -12.70 0.10
C GLN A 160 16.37 -11.32 0.73
N LEU A 161 17.47 -10.62 0.40
CA LEU A 161 17.72 -9.24 0.84
C LEU A 161 16.65 -8.27 0.30
N ALA A 162 16.28 -8.38 -0.98
CA ALA A 162 15.25 -7.53 -1.58
C ALA A 162 13.87 -7.77 -0.95
N ILE A 163 13.54 -9.02 -0.62
CA ILE A 163 12.30 -9.37 0.07
C ILE A 163 12.29 -8.78 1.50
N LEU A 164 13.42 -8.87 2.21
CA LEU A 164 13.55 -8.31 3.55
C LEU A 164 13.44 -6.78 3.53
N ASP A 165 14.08 -6.11 2.56
CA ASP A 165 13.95 -4.67 2.35
C ASP A 165 12.52 -4.25 2.01
N PHE A 166 11.82 -5.02 1.16
CA PHE A 166 10.40 -4.82 0.89
C PHE A 166 9.56 -4.89 2.18
N LYS A 167 9.75 -5.93 2.99
CA LYS A 167 9.04 -6.07 4.28
C LYS A 167 9.33 -4.89 5.21
N LYS A 168 10.58 -4.44 5.30
CA LYS A 168 10.98 -3.27 6.11
C LYS A 168 10.25 -2.01 5.65
N LYS A 169 10.21 -1.76 4.34
CA LYS A 169 9.48 -0.62 3.75
C LYS A 169 7.98 -0.71 3.98
N ALA A 170 7.39 -1.91 3.86
CA ALA A 170 5.97 -2.14 4.10
C ALA A 170 5.58 -1.90 5.56
N VAL A 171 6.39 -2.37 6.52
CA VAL A 171 6.18 -2.07 7.95
C VAL A 171 6.30 -0.57 8.22
N CYS A 172 7.32 0.09 7.68
CA CYS A 172 7.49 1.54 7.83
C CYS A 172 6.30 2.33 7.24
N TYR A 173 5.77 1.89 6.10
CA TYR A 173 4.58 2.47 5.49
C TYR A 173 3.34 2.34 6.40
N LEU A 174 3.09 1.16 6.95
CA LEU A 174 1.99 0.94 7.91
C LEU A 174 2.16 1.78 9.17
N GLN A 175 3.37 1.85 9.74
CA GLN A 175 3.67 2.69 10.90
C GLN A 175 3.36 4.16 10.64
N LYS A 176 3.73 4.68 9.46
CA LYS A 176 3.41 6.06 9.06
C LYS A 176 1.91 6.31 8.91
N LEU A 177 1.18 5.31 8.42
CA LEU A 177 -0.27 5.39 8.26
C LEU A 177 -0.99 5.48 9.62
N VAL A 178 -0.54 4.71 10.62
CA VAL A 178 -1.26 4.57 11.91
C VAL A 178 -0.71 5.46 13.03
N HIS A 179 0.52 5.97 12.93
CA HIS A 179 1.20 6.60 14.05
C HIS A 179 1.33 8.12 13.92
N ARG A 180 0.82 8.84 14.92
CA ARG A 180 0.77 10.31 14.97
C ARG A 180 2.15 10.99 15.03
N LYS A 181 3.18 10.35 15.61
CA LYS A 181 4.54 10.91 15.75
C LYS A 181 5.10 11.38 14.40
N TRP A 182 4.94 10.55 13.36
CA TRP A 182 5.35 10.86 11.99
C TRP A 182 4.66 12.08 11.40
N TRP A 183 3.40 12.32 11.73
CA TRP A 183 2.65 13.50 11.27
C TRP A 183 3.15 14.78 11.94
N LYS A 184 3.53 14.72 13.22
CA LYS A 184 4.05 15.90 13.95
C LYS A 184 5.43 16.32 13.47
N ASP A 185 6.32 15.36 13.24
CA ASP A 185 7.71 15.64 12.84
C ASP A 185 7.80 16.27 11.44
N HIS A 186 6.78 16.10 10.59
CA HIS A 186 6.73 16.63 9.21
C HIS A 186 5.83 17.87 9.06
N HIS A 187 5.08 18.26 10.10
CA HIS A 187 4.36 19.54 10.15
C HIS A 187 5.13 20.64 10.90
N LEU A 188 6.21 20.31 11.60
CA LEU A 188 7.11 21.26 12.27
C LEU A 188 8.27 21.74 11.38
N SER A 189 8.35 21.28 10.12
CA SER A 189 9.34 21.72 9.12
C SER A 189 8.75 22.64 8.04
N ALA A 190 7.50 23.09 8.22
CA ALA A 190 6.78 23.96 7.29
C ALA A 190 6.20 25.22 7.96
N ASN A 191 6.83 25.70 9.03
CA ASN A 191 6.62 27.04 9.59
C ASN A 191 7.97 27.73 9.78
#